data_AF-A0AAP0LAJ8-F1
#
_entry.id   AF-A0AAP0LAJ8-F1
#
_cell.length_a   1.000
_cell.length_b   1.000
_cell.length_c   1.000
_cell.angle_alpha   90.00
_cell.angle_beta   90.00
_cell.angle_gamma   90.00
#
_symmetry.space_group_name_H-M   'P 1'
#
loop_
_entity.id
_entity.type
_entity.pdbx_description
1 polymer ?
#
loop_
_entity_poly.entity_id
_entity_poly.type
_entity_poly.pdbx_seq_one_letter_code
_entity_poly.pdbx_strand_id
1 'polypeptide(L)'
;MFSLSHSPSLRLNRFFNQIIRTQSIHTRRRFLPWKPRHEHNLSQRELLDRICRILVLQRLPLIDQLHFDFSDEILDAVLRNLRFNPNPCLQFFKLASKQQTFRPNAKSYCKIVHILSKARFFDDARVCLNELVEICVSNCSVSFVFDELVSVYREFSFSPTVFDMLLKVYVEKGLVKDALFVFDNMGKCGCVPSLRSCNALLSRLVRGGEARTAVLVYDQMVGVGVSPDIFSVYESCECVL
;
A
#
# COMPACT_ATOMS: atom_id res chain seq x y z
N MET A 1 39.18 -18.90 -74.96
CA MET A 1 37.99 -19.67 -74.54
C MET A 1 36.77 -18.80 -74.79
N PHE A 2 35.91 -19.29 -75.70
CA PHE A 2 34.49 -19.00 -76.00
C PHE A 2 33.71 -18.11 -75.00
N SER A 3 32.72 -17.27 -75.31
CA SER A 3 32.08 -16.75 -76.54
C SER A 3 30.95 -15.80 -76.09
N LEU A 4 30.82 -14.62 -76.73
CA LEU A 4 29.60 -14.02 -77.31
C LEU A 4 28.26 -14.73 -76.98
N SER A 5 27.13 -14.12 -76.62
CA SER A 5 26.48 -12.91 -77.16
C SER A 5 25.01 -12.81 -76.67
N HIS A 6 24.36 -11.69 -77.02
CA HIS A 6 22.90 -11.44 -77.14
C HIS A 6 22.13 -10.76 -75.98
N SER A 7 21.97 -9.45 -76.13
CA SER A 7 20.70 -8.69 -75.91
C SER A 7 19.69 -9.04 -77.04
N PRO A 8 18.39 -8.59 -77.13
CA PRO A 8 17.81 -7.33 -76.60
C PRO A 8 16.28 -7.30 -76.24
N SER A 9 15.85 -6.16 -75.66
CA SER A 9 14.64 -5.35 -75.96
C SER A 9 13.17 -5.86 -75.97
N LEU A 10 12.34 -5.12 -75.21
CA LEU A 10 11.11 -4.37 -75.60
C LEU A 10 9.75 -5.05 -75.93
N ARG A 11 8.69 -4.28 -75.53
CA ARG A 11 7.27 -4.20 -75.98
C ARG A 11 6.24 -5.09 -75.25
N LEU A 12 5.27 -4.54 -74.50
CA LEU A 12 4.10 -3.68 -74.84
C LEU A 12 2.83 -4.50 -75.15
N ASN A 13 1.73 -4.10 -74.50
CA ASN A 13 0.32 -4.23 -74.89
C ASN A 13 -0.28 -5.64 -74.89
N ARG A 14 -1.57 -5.89 -74.69
CA ARG A 14 -2.80 -5.16 -74.32
C ARG A 14 -3.87 -6.28 -74.20
N PHE A 15 -4.85 -6.09 -73.30
CA PHE A 15 -6.27 -6.47 -73.41
C PHE A 15 -6.68 -7.81 -74.08
N PHE A 16 -7.54 -8.62 -73.44
CA PHE A 16 -9.02 -8.54 -73.52
C PHE A 16 -9.70 -9.70 -72.78
N ASN A 17 -10.94 -9.44 -72.38
CA ASN A 17 -11.87 -10.20 -71.54
C ASN A 17 -12.37 -11.55 -72.09
N GLN A 18 -12.78 -12.45 -71.18
CA GLN A 18 -14.10 -13.13 -71.20
C GLN A 18 -14.37 -13.78 -69.81
N ILE A 19 -15.25 -13.21 -68.99
CA ILE A 19 -16.70 -13.47 -68.84
C ILE A 19 -17.02 -14.90 -68.37
N ILE A 20 -17.40 -15.02 -67.09
CA ILE A 20 -18.64 -15.72 -66.71
C ILE A 20 -19.41 -14.78 -65.77
N ARG A 21 -20.51 -14.23 -66.29
CA ARG A 21 -21.62 -13.68 -65.51
C ARG A 21 -22.61 -14.82 -65.28
N THR A 22 -22.88 -15.14 -64.03
CA THR A 22 -24.20 -15.61 -63.61
C THR A 22 -24.57 -14.87 -62.33
N GLN A 23 -25.68 -14.12 -62.37
CA GLN A 23 -26.25 -13.42 -61.23
C GLN A 23 -27.20 -14.37 -60.49
N SER A 24 -27.15 -14.38 -59.15
CA SER A 24 -28.37 -14.40 -58.33
C SER A 24 -28.12 -13.92 -56.88
N ILE A 25 -28.48 -12.65 -56.67
CA ILE A 25 -29.20 -11.99 -55.57
C ILE A 25 -29.38 -12.73 -54.21
N HIS A 26 -29.17 -11.96 -53.13
CA HIS A 26 -29.37 -12.22 -51.68
C HIS A 26 -28.13 -12.78 -50.94
N THR A 27 -27.27 -11.94 -50.38
CA THR A 27 -27.52 -11.23 -49.11
C THR A 27 -26.50 -10.10 -48.94
N ARG A 28 -26.98 -8.88 -48.67
CA ARG A 28 -26.14 -7.77 -48.20
C ARG A 28 -25.54 -8.14 -46.84
N ARG A 29 -24.34 -8.72 -46.79
CA ARG A 29 -23.46 -8.50 -45.64
C ARG A 29 -22.89 -7.11 -45.79
N ARG A 30 -23.59 -6.13 -45.19
CA ARG A 30 -22.96 -4.86 -44.82
C ARG A 30 -21.70 -5.23 -44.05
N PHE A 31 -20.54 -5.03 -44.67
CA PHE A 31 -19.31 -4.84 -43.92
C PHE A 31 -19.57 -3.64 -43.01
N LEU A 32 -19.94 -3.92 -41.77
CA LEU A 32 -19.80 -2.95 -40.69
C LEU A 32 -18.32 -2.57 -40.71
N PRO A 33 -17.96 -1.29 -40.87
CA PRO A 33 -16.58 -0.89 -40.69
C PRO A 33 -16.25 -1.25 -39.24
N TRP A 34 -15.34 -2.20 -39.07
CA TRP A 34 -14.77 -2.51 -37.77
C TRP A 34 -14.04 -1.25 -37.32
N LYS A 35 -14.75 -0.40 -36.58
CA LYS A 35 -14.14 0.71 -35.88
C LYS A 35 -13.35 0.10 -34.72
N PRO A 36 -12.07 0.45 -34.53
CA PRO A 36 -11.42 0.22 -33.25
C PRO A 36 -12.36 0.81 -32.19
N ARG A 37 -12.76 0.02 -31.19
CA ARG A 37 -13.44 0.61 -30.04
C ARG A 37 -12.47 1.64 -29.48
N HIS A 38 -12.84 2.91 -29.53
CA HIS A 38 -12.14 3.94 -28.79
C HIS A 38 -12.25 3.56 -27.31
N GLU A 39 -11.18 2.99 -26.74
CA GLU A 39 -11.01 2.76 -25.30
C GLU A 39 -10.75 4.10 -24.60
N HIS A 40 -11.68 5.04 -24.70
CA HIS A 40 -11.58 6.29 -23.97
C HIS A 40 -12.76 6.39 -23.02
N ASN A 41 -12.42 6.34 -21.73
CA ASN A 41 -13.23 6.40 -20.53
C ASN A 41 -13.75 5.04 -20.02
N LEU A 42 -12.83 4.20 -19.53
CA LEU A 42 -13.20 3.16 -18.56
C LEU A 42 -13.90 3.84 -17.38
N SER A 43 -15.02 3.29 -16.92
CA SER A 43 -15.61 3.75 -15.66
C SER A 43 -14.63 3.47 -14.51
N GLN A 44 -14.65 4.30 -13.46
CA GLN A 44 -13.78 4.11 -12.29
C GLN A 44 -13.91 2.69 -11.70
N ARG A 45 -15.13 2.12 -11.72
CA ARG A 45 -15.38 0.75 -11.27
C ARG A 45 -14.68 -0.30 -12.14
N GLU A 46 -14.73 -0.17 -13.46
CA GLU A 46 -14.05 -1.09 -14.39
C GLU A 46 -12.52 -0.96 -14.29
N LEU A 47 -12.02 0.26 -14.14
CA LEU A 47 -10.59 0.50 -13.90
C LEU A 47 -10.14 -0.20 -12.62
N LEU A 48 -10.84 0.01 -11.50
CA LEU A 48 -10.54 -0.63 -10.22
C LEU A 48 -10.59 -2.16 -10.30
N ASP A 49 -11.58 -2.72 -10.97
CA ASP A 49 -11.71 -4.17 -11.15
C ASP A 49 -10.57 -4.74 -12.00
N ARG A 50 -10.14 -4.04 -13.07
CA ARG A 50 -8.95 -4.41 -13.86
C ARG A 50 -7.68 -4.34 -13.02
N ILE A 51 -7.47 -3.26 -12.27
CA ILE A 51 -6.31 -3.10 -11.37
C ILE A 51 -6.27 -4.23 -10.34
N CYS A 52 -7.38 -4.48 -9.65
CA CYS A 52 -7.47 -5.54 -8.65
C CYS A 52 -7.17 -6.92 -9.24
N ARG A 53 -7.73 -7.23 -10.42
CA ARG A 53 -7.45 -8.49 -11.13
C ARG A 53 -5.98 -8.62 -11.52
N ILE A 54 -5.36 -7.58 -12.07
CA ILE A 54 -3.94 -7.59 -12.46
C ILE A 54 -3.05 -7.84 -11.24
N LEU A 55 -3.34 -7.19 -10.12
CA LEU A 55 -2.58 -7.33 -8.89
C LEU A 55 -2.70 -8.74 -8.29
N VAL A 56 -3.91 -9.29 -8.23
CA VAL A 56 -4.14 -10.67 -7.75
C VAL A 56 -3.44 -11.70 -8.65
N LEU A 57 -3.41 -11.46 -9.96
CA LEU A 57 -2.68 -12.29 -10.92
C LEU A 57 -1.16 -12.06 -10.93
N GLN A 58 -0.64 -11.16 -10.07
CA GLN A 58 0.78 -10.80 -9.97
C GLN A 58 1.40 -10.28 -11.28
N ARG A 59 0.61 -9.58 -12.11
CA ARG A 59 1.06 -9.05 -13.41
C ARG A 59 1.29 -7.53 -13.38
N LEU A 60 2.05 -7.04 -12.40
CA LEU A 60 2.33 -5.60 -12.21
C LEU A 60 2.71 -4.82 -13.47
N PRO A 61 3.51 -5.34 -14.42
CA PRO A 61 3.88 -4.58 -15.63
C PRO A 61 2.68 -4.21 -16.52
N LEU A 62 1.52 -4.84 -16.33
CA LEU A 62 0.29 -4.50 -17.07
C LEU A 62 -0.42 -3.28 -16.47
N ILE A 63 -0.06 -2.83 -15.25
CA ILE A 63 -0.63 -1.62 -14.64
C ILE A 63 -0.22 -0.38 -15.43
N ASP A 64 1.02 -0.33 -15.92
CA ASP A 64 1.54 0.79 -16.72
C ASP A 64 0.80 0.95 -18.06
N GLN A 65 0.08 -0.09 -18.51
CA GLN A 65 -0.73 -0.09 -19.73
C GLN A 65 -2.14 0.45 -19.48
N LEU A 66 -2.59 0.48 -18.22
CA LEU A 66 -3.83 1.16 -17.85
C LEU A 66 -3.49 2.65 -17.77
N HIS A 67 -3.83 3.41 -18.79
CA HIS A 67 -3.62 4.86 -18.80
C HIS A 67 -4.48 5.54 -17.72
N PHE A 68 -3.96 5.66 -16.49
CA PHE A 68 -4.57 6.37 -15.37
C PHE A 68 -3.51 7.06 -14.51
N ASP A 69 -3.91 8.12 -13.81
CA ASP A 69 -3.07 8.79 -12.82
C ASP A 69 -3.39 8.28 -11.42
N PHE A 70 -2.37 8.09 -10.60
CA PHE A 70 -2.57 7.73 -9.20
C PHE A 70 -3.27 8.84 -8.45
N SER A 71 -4.29 8.46 -7.68
CA SER A 71 -5.03 9.35 -6.78
C SER A 71 -5.30 8.64 -5.46
N ASP A 72 -5.59 9.42 -4.42
CA ASP A 72 -5.95 8.89 -3.11
C ASP A 72 -7.20 7.99 -3.21
N GLU A 73 -8.18 8.33 -4.06
CA GLU A 73 -9.40 7.55 -4.27
C GLU A 73 -9.10 6.16 -4.87
N ILE A 74 -8.20 6.10 -5.84
CA ILE A 74 -7.81 4.82 -6.47
C ILE A 74 -7.03 3.97 -5.47
N LEU A 75 -6.06 4.55 -4.77
CA LEU A 75 -5.26 3.82 -3.78
C LEU A 75 -6.13 3.31 -2.62
N ASP A 76 -7.00 4.16 -2.08
CA ASP A 76 -7.94 3.83 -1.01
C ASP A 76 -8.87 2.68 -1.42
N ALA A 77 -9.43 2.75 -2.64
CA ALA A 77 -10.31 1.72 -3.16
C ALA A 77 -9.61 0.38 -3.38
N VAL A 78 -8.40 0.38 -3.95
CA VAL A 78 -7.62 -0.86 -4.17
C VAL A 78 -7.24 -1.50 -2.84
N LEU A 79 -6.72 -0.72 -1.87
CA LEU A 79 -6.36 -1.24 -0.54
C LEU A 79 -7.57 -1.80 0.20
N ARG A 80 -8.74 -1.15 0.08
CA ARG A 80 -10.00 -1.64 0.66
C ARG A 80 -10.46 -2.95 0.00
N ASN A 81 -10.48 -3.01 -1.33
CA ASN A 81 -10.95 -4.17 -2.09
C ASN A 81 -10.04 -5.39 -1.88
N LEU A 82 -8.74 -5.15 -1.73
CA LEU A 82 -7.73 -6.19 -1.57
C LEU A 82 -7.26 -6.34 -0.11
N ARG A 83 -8.00 -5.86 0.89
CA ARG A 83 -7.56 -5.83 2.31
C ARG A 83 -7.13 -7.18 2.92
N PHE A 84 -7.48 -8.30 2.29
CA PHE A 84 -7.06 -9.66 2.70
C PHE A 84 -5.92 -10.24 1.84
N ASN A 85 -5.40 -9.47 0.89
CA ASN A 85 -4.33 -9.84 -0.03
C ASN A 85 -3.11 -8.91 0.20
N PRO A 86 -2.28 -9.19 1.20
CA PRO A 86 -1.22 -8.27 1.65
C PRO A 86 -0.17 -8.00 0.57
N ASN A 87 0.24 -9.03 -0.19
CA ASN A 87 1.25 -8.90 -1.25
C ASN A 87 0.78 -7.96 -2.38
N PRO A 88 -0.40 -8.17 -3.02
CA PRO A 88 -0.99 -7.22 -3.96
C PRO A 88 -1.09 -5.78 -3.43
N CYS A 89 -1.58 -5.60 -2.20
CA CYS A 89 -1.69 -4.27 -1.59
C CYS A 89 -0.33 -3.59 -1.43
N LEU A 90 0.67 -4.32 -0.91
CA LEU A 90 2.01 -3.81 -0.69
C LEU A 90 2.69 -3.44 -2.01
N GLN A 91 2.54 -4.26 -3.04
CA GLN A 91 3.10 -3.99 -4.36
C GLN A 91 2.49 -2.74 -4.98
N PHE A 92 1.16 -2.61 -4.93
CA PHE A 92 0.47 -1.43 -5.46
C PHE A 92 0.81 -0.16 -4.68
N PHE A 93 0.88 -0.26 -3.34
CA PHE A 93 1.32 0.84 -2.48
C PHE A 93 2.75 1.28 -2.81
N LYS A 94 3.70 0.34 -2.93
CA LYS A 94 5.08 0.63 -3.33
C LYS A 94 5.18 1.25 -4.73
N LEU A 95 4.30 0.86 -5.67
CA LEU A 95 4.22 1.47 -6.99
C LEU A 95 3.71 2.91 -6.92
N ALA A 96 2.68 3.16 -6.09
CA ALA A 96 2.12 4.49 -5.87
C ALA A 96 3.14 5.42 -5.19
N SER A 97 3.88 4.95 -4.18
CA SER A 97 4.93 5.72 -3.49
C SER A 97 6.11 6.11 -4.38
N LYS A 98 6.28 5.45 -5.53
CA LYS A 98 7.36 5.74 -6.49
C LYS A 98 6.99 6.79 -7.53
N GLN A 99 5.72 7.16 -7.63
CA GLN A 99 5.26 8.13 -8.64
C GLN A 99 5.86 9.50 -8.40
N GLN A 100 6.15 10.28 -9.45
CA GLN A 100 6.73 11.60 -9.27
C GLN A 100 5.69 12.63 -8.80
N THR A 101 4.46 12.49 -9.26
CA THR A 101 3.36 13.44 -9.04
C THR A 101 2.40 13.03 -7.92
N PHE A 102 2.60 11.85 -7.33
CA PHE A 102 1.70 11.30 -6.31
C PHE A 102 2.50 10.77 -5.12
N ARG A 103 1.96 11.00 -3.92
CA ARG A 103 2.47 10.49 -2.65
C ARG A 103 1.27 9.99 -1.83
N PRO A 104 1.29 8.75 -1.33
CA PRO A 104 0.21 8.26 -0.48
C PRO A 104 0.02 9.13 0.75
N ASN A 105 -1.23 9.45 1.05
CA ASN A 105 -1.59 10.17 2.28
C ASN A 105 -1.51 9.28 3.53
N ALA A 106 -1.63 9.90 4.71
CA ALA A 106 -1.55 9.20 6.00
C ALA A 106 -2.57 8.05 6.14
N LYS A 107 -3.79 8.23 5.62
CA LYS A 107 -4.84 7.20 5.64
C LYS A 107 -4.44 5.95 4.84
N SER A 108 -3.82 6.14 3.68
CA SER A 108 -3.31 5.05 2.85
C SER A 108 -2.21 4.26 3.57
N TYR A 109 -1.29 4.97 4.25
CA TYR A 109 -0.31 4.35 5.14
C TYR A 109 -0.97 3.54 6.27
N CYS A 110 -1.98 4.10 6.94
CA CYS A 110 -2.72 3.41 7.99
C CYS A 110 -3.38 2.12 7.46
N LYS A 111 -3.97 2.15 6.27
CA LYS A 111 -4.57 0.96 5.61
C LYS A 111 -3.55 -0.12 5.32
N ILE A 112 -2.43 0.22 4.70
CA ILE A 112 -1.41 -0.79 4.39
C ILE A 112 -0.80 -1.39 5.65
N VAL A 113 -0.55 -0.58 6.69
CA VAL A 113 -0.04 -1.06 7.99
C VAL A 113 -1.01 -2.04 8.64
N HIS A 114 -2.31 -1.76 8.64
CA HIS A 114 -3.34 -2.67 9.15
C HIS A 114 -3.36 -3.99 8.38
N ILE A 115 -3.32 -3.94 7.05
CA ILE A 115 -3.31 -5.13 6.17
C ILE A 115 -2.08 -6.00 6.46
N LEU A 116 -0.89 -5.38 6.51
CA LEU A 116 0.37 -6.08 6.75
C LEU A 116 0.45 -6.65 8.17
N SER A 117 0.03 -5.89 9.18
CA SER A 117 0.00 -6.36 10.57
C SER A 117 -0.92 -7.56 10.74
N LYS A 118 -2.11 -7.52 10.13
CA LYS A 118 -3.06 -8.65 10.13
C LYS A 118 -2.48 -9.90 9.45
N ALA A 119 -1.69 -9.70 8.39
CA ALA A 119 -0.98 -10.76 7.67
C ALA A 119 0.34 -11.20 8.34
N ARG A 120 0.72 -10.60 9.47
CA ARG A 120 1.99 -10.84 10.19
C ARG A 120 3.24 -10.43 9.41
N PHE A 121 3.12 -9.53 8.44
CA PHE A 121 4.23 -8.94 7.69
C PHE A 121 4.78 -7.75 8.49
N PHE A 122 5.31 -8.04 9.69
CA PHE A 122 5.65 -7.02 10.68
C PHE A 122 6.79 -6.11 10.23
N ASP A 123 7.74 -6.62 9.44
CA ASP A 123 8.86 -5.83 8.94
C ASP A 123 8.39 -4.76 7.95
N ASP A 124 7.62 -5.14 6.92
CA ASP A 124 7.03 -4.16 5.98
C ASP A 124 6.08 -3.19 6.69
N ALA A 125 5.26 -3.67 7.64
CA ALA A 125 4.38 -2.81 8.42
C ALA A 125 5.16 -1.77 9.24
N ARG A 126 6.29 -2.17 9.83
CA ARG A 126 7.17 -1.27 10.58
C ARG A 126 7.85 -0.26 9.67
N VAL A 127 8.27 -0.64 8.45
CA VAL A 127 8.80 0.29 7.45
C VAL A 127 7.76 1.35 7.10
N CYS A 128 6.53 0.93 6.75
CA CYS A 128 5.44 1.86 6.45
C CYS A 128 5.09 2.78 7.63
N LEU A 129 5.10 2.27 8.88
CA LEU A 129 4.89 3.11 10.06
C LEU A 129 6.01 4.13 10.28
N ASN A 130 7.27 3.74 10.07
CA ASN A 130 8.39 4.68 10.19
C ASN A 130 8.28 5.81 9.15
N GLU A 131 8.00 5.46 7.89
CA GLU A 131 7.76 6.44 6.83
C GLU A 131 6.58 7.36 7.17
N LEU A 132 5.45 6.81 7.64
CA LEU A 132 4.29 7.59 8.07
C LEU A 132 4.68 8.59 9.16
N VAL A 133 5.38 8.14 10.21
CA VAL A 133 5.82 9.01 11.30
C VAL A 133 6.75 10.09 10.76
N GLU A 134 7.71 9.77 9.90
CA GLU A 134 8.62 10.75 9.28
C GLU A 134 7.90 11.82 8.46
N ILE A 135 6.92 11.42 7.65
CA ILE A 135 6.08 12.35 6.87
C ILE A 135 5.25 13.24 7.80
N CYS A 136 4.79 12.69 8.93
CA CYS A 136 3.93 13.38 9.89
C CYS A 136 4.68 14.23 10.91
N VAL A 137 5.97 13.99 11.23
CA VAL A 137 6.70 14.69 12.29
C VAL A 137 6.63 16.22 12.15
N SER A 138 6.61 16.74 10.93
CA SER A 138 6.55 18.18 10.65
C SER A 138 5.15 18.70 10.30
N ASN A 139 4.19 17.81 10.05
CA ASN A 139 2.93 18.15 9.38
C ASN A 139 1.68 17.73 10.16
N CYS A 140 1.79 16.83 11.15
CA CYS A 140 0.65 16.26 11.84
C CYS A 140 0.97 16.00 13.32
N SER A 141 -0.07 16.05 14.17
CA SER A 141 0.04 15.64 15.57
C SER A 141 0.03 14.11 15.70
N VAL A 142 0.66 13.57 16.74
CA VAL A 142 0.53 12.15 17.13
C VAL A 142 -0.94 11.73 17.26
N SER A 143 -1.82 12.63 17.72
CA SER A 143 -3.26 12.36 17.80
C SER A 143 -3.84 12.08 16.42
N PHE A 144 -3.47 12.85 15.41
CA PHE A 144 -3.97 12.65 14.05
C PHE A 144 -3.60 11.26 13.51
N VAL A 145 -2.33 10.86 13.67
CA VAL A 145 -1.86 9.53 13.23
C VAL A 145 -2.59 8.42 13.99
N PHE A 146 -2.75 8.59 15.31
CA PHE A 146 -3.46 7.63 16.15
C PHE A 146 -4.95 7.52 15.76
N ASP A 147 -5.63 8.65 15.57
CA ASP A 147 -7.04 8.72 15.21
C ASP A 147 -7.30 8.10 13.82
N GLU A 148 -6.40 8.32 12.86
CA GLU A 148 -6.50 7.69 11.53
C GLU A 148 -6.28 6.17 11.62
N LEU A 149 -5.33 5.70 12.44
CA LEU A 149 -5.17 4.26 12.71
C LEU A 149 -6.40 3.66 13.39
N VAL A 150 -7.04 4.38 14.32
CA VAL A 150 -8.30 3.96 14.96
C VAL A 150 -9.45 3.92 13.95
N SER A 151 -9.54 4.90 13.06
CA SER A 151 -10.54 4.96 11.99
C SER A 151 -10.44 3.72 11.09
N VAL A 152 -9.23 3.38 10.62
CA VAL A 152 -9.00 2.20 9.78
C VAL A 152 -9.19 0.89 10.56
N TYR A 153 -8.78 0.85 11.83
CA TYR A 153 -9.02 -0.30 12.72
C TYR A 153 -10.50 -0.66 12.77
N ARG A 154 -11.36 0.36 12.94
CA ARG A 154 -12.83 0.20 12.94
C ARG A 154 -13.39 -0.15 11.56
N GLU A 155 -12.82 0.39 10.48
CA GLU A 155 -13.24 0.08 9.10
C GLU A 155 -12.95 -1.39 8.71
N PHE A 156 -11.79 -1.91 9.11
CA PHE A 156 -11.32 -3.24 8.70
C PHE A 156 -11.64 -4.33 9.72
N SER A 157 -11.93 -3.98 10.97
CA SER A 157 -12.11 -4.93 12.09
C SER A 157 -10.91 -5.88 12.24
N PHE A 158 -9.69 -5.34 12.08
CA PHE A 158 -8.44 -6.09 12.18
C PHE A 158 -7.93 -6.16 13.62
N SER A 159 -6.73 -6.70 13.82
CA SER A 159 -6.13 -6.80 15.15
C SER A 159 -5.59 -5.45 15.61
N PRO A 160 -5.67 -5.11 16.91
CA PRO A 160 -5.11 -3.86 17.44
C PRO A 160 -3.57 -3.87 17.56
N THR A 161 -2.89 -4.89 17.02
CA THR A 161 -1.42 -5.03 17.03
C THR A 161 -0.69 -3.81 16.48
N VAL A 162 -1.31 -3.05 15.57
CA VAL A 162 -0.72 -1.83 15.00
C VAL A 162 -0.40 -0.76 16.05
N PHE A 163 -1.14 -0.68 17.15
CA PHE A 163 -0.92 0.34 18.19
C PHE A 163 0.34 0.02 19.01
N ASP A 164 0.58 -1.26 19.29
CA ASP A 164 1.82 -1.72 19.91
C ASP A 164 3.04 -1.49 19.00
N MET A 165 2.86 -1.65 17.68
CA MET A 165 3.89 -1.33 16.69
C MET A 165 4.17 0.19 16.62
N LEU A 166 3.12 1.02 16.63
CA LEU A 166 3.25 2.48 16.64
C LEU A 166 3.98 2.98 17.90
N LEU A 167 3.64 2.43 19.07
CA LEU A 167 4.32 2.72 20.33
C LEU A 167 5.83 2.44 20.20
N LYS A 168 6.21 1.25 19.72
CA LYS A 168 7.62 0.89 19.49
C LYS A 168 8.32 1.87 18.54
N VAL A 169 7.69 2.25 17.44
CA VAL A 169 8.28 3.20 16.48
C VAL A 169 8.58 4.55 17.14
N TYR A 170 7.66 5.11 17.93
CA TYR A 170 7.92 6.36 18.65
C TYR A 170 9.02 6.23 19.70
N VAL A 171 9.06 5.12 20.45
CA VAL A 171 10.14 4.83 21.42
C VAL A 171 11.50 4.77 20.73
N GLU A 172 11.59 4.04 19.62
CA GLU A 172 12.83 3.85 18.85
C GLU A 172 13.33 5.14 18.21
N LYS A 173 12.42 6.01 17.76
CA LYS A 173 12.75 7.35 17.27
C LYS A 173 13.08 8.34 18.38
N GLY A 174 12.90 7.95 19.65
CA GLY A 174 13.13 8.82 20.80
C GLY A 174 12.08 9.92 20.98
N LEU A 175 10.93 9.81 20.32
CA LEU A 175 9.79 10.70 20.43
C LEU A 175 8.96 10.31 21.66
N VAL A 176 9.54 10.50 22.85
CA VAL A 176 9.02 9.96 24.12
C VAL A 176 7.62 10.48 24.45
N LYS A 177 7.34 11.76 24.18
CA LYS A 177 6.01 12.36 24.43
C LYS A 177 4.93 11.70 23.56
N ASP A 178 5.24 11.44 22.30
CA ASP A 178 4.32 10.77 21.37
C ASP A 178 4.14 9.30 21.73
N ALA A 179 5.20 8.63 22.20
CA ALA A 179 5.12 7.27 22.73
C ALA A 179 4.19 7.17 23.95
N LEU A 180 4.32 8.08 24.92
CA LEU A 180 3.45 8.16 26.09
C LEU A 180 1.99 8.41 25.68
N PHE A 181 1.76 9.32 24.73
CA PHE A 181 0.43 9.54 24.18
C PHE A 181 -0.18 8.26 23.62
N VAL A 182 0.56 7.48 22.82
CA VAL A 182 0.05 6.20 22.29
C VAL A 182 -0.24 5.23 23.44
N PHE A 183 0.71 5.06 24.38
CA PHE A 183 0.58 4.17 25.54
C PHE A 183 -0.71 4.44 26.34
N ASP A 184 -1.00 5.71 26.63
CA ASP A 184 -2.19 6.12 27.40
C ASP A 184 -3.51 5.91 26.66
N ASN A 185 -3.47 5.97 25.32
CA ASN A 185 -4.67 5.84 24.48
C ASN A 185 -4.95 4.40 24.02
N MET A 186 -4.02 3.46 24.17
CA MET A 186 -4.20 2.06 23.77
C MET A 186 -5.41 1.39 24.45
N GLY A 187 -5.64 1.68 25.73
CA GLY A 187 -6.78 1.14 26.48
C GLY A 187 -8.14 1.50 25.89
N LYS A 188 -8.27 2.69 25.28
CA LYS A 188 -9.50 3.14 24.59
C LYS A 188 -9.84 2.30 23.37
N CYS A 189 -8.86 1.58 22.83
CA CYS A 189 -9.02 0.67 21.70
C CYS A 189 -9.20 -0.79 22.13
N GLY A 190 -9.34 -1.05 23.43
CA GLY A 190 -9.38 -2.41 23.99
C GLY A 190 -8.06 -3.15 23.82
N CYS A 191 -6.95 -2.41 23.73
CA CYS A 191 -5.62 -2.97 23.52
C CYS A 191 -4.74 -2.68 24.73
N VAL A 192 -3.93 -3.67 25.11
CA VAL A 192 -2.91 -3.55 26.15
C VAL A 192 -1.55 -3.62 25.47
N PRO A 193 -0.59 -2.74 25.83
CA PRO A 193 0.76 -2.81 25.30
C PRO A 193 1.44 -4.13 25.67
N SER A 194 2.30 -4.62 24.78
CA SER A 194 3.10 -5.81 25.09
C SER A 194 4.16 -5.49 26.13
N LEU A 195 4.54 -6.48 26.96
CA LEU A 195 5.65 -6.34 27.92
C LEU A 195 6.91 -5.80 27.26
N ARG A 196 7.22 -6.26 26.03
CA ARG A 196 8.37 -5.76 25.26
C ARG A 196 8.28 -4.27 24.94
N SER A 197 7.10 -3.76 24.61
CA SER A 197 6.89 -2.33 24.34
C SER A 197 6.99 -1.51 25.62
N CYS A 198 6.43 -2.01 26.73
CA CYS A 198 6.56 -1.37 28.04
C CYS A 198 8.02 -1.29 28.47
N ASN A 199 8.77 -2.40 28.37
CA ASN A 199 10.19 -2.45 28.71
C ASN A 199 11.02 -1.49 27.83
N ALA A 200 10.71 -1.39 26.53
CA ALA A 200 11.37 -0.44 25.66
C ALA A 200 11.08 1.03 26.08
N LEU A 201 9.83 1.35 26.42
CA LEU A 201 9.45 2.68 26.90
C LEU A 201 10.12 3.01 28.25
N LEU A 202 10.10 2.08 29.20
CA LEU A 202 10.77 2.21 30.51
C LEU A 202 12.25 2.50 30.32
N SER A 203 12.97 1.64 29.60
CA SER A 203 14.40 1.81 29.36
C SER A 203 14.72 3.14 28.67
N ARG A 204 13.85 3.60 27.77
CA ARG A 204 14.01 4.91 27.13
C ARG A 204 13.83 6.07 28.11
N LEU A 205 12.89 5.97 29.05
CA LEU A 205 12.64 6.98 30.09
C LEU A 205 13.77 7.02 31.12
N VAL A 206 14.22 5.87 31.64
CA VAL A 206 15.33 5.77 32.60
C VAL A 206 16.60 6.39 32.01
N ARG A 207 16.97 5.99 30.79
CA ARG A 207 18.12 6.56 30.07
C ARG A 207 17.95 8.05 29.73
N GLY A 208 16.72 8.55 29.72
CA GLY A 208 16.40 9.96 29.52
C GLY A 208 16.40 10.78 30.82
N GLY A 209 16.60 10.14 31.99
CA GLY A 209 16.49 10.79 33.30
C GLY A 209 15.05 11.08 33.74
N GLU A 210 14.06 10.52 33.05
CA GLU A 210 12.62 10.75 33.30
C GLU A 210 12.08 9.77 34.36
N ALA A 211 12.79 9.63 35.48
CA ALA A 211 12.56 8.62 36.51
C ALA A 211 11.12 8.60 37.05
N ARG A 212 10.55 9.78 37.34
CA ARG A 212 9.16 9.91 37.82
C ARG A 212 8.16 9.35 36.81
N THR A 213 8.37 9.65 35.52
CA THR A 213 7.52 9.17 34.43
C THR A 213 7.68 7.67 34.24
N ALA A 214 8.89 7.12 34.39
CA ALA A 214 9.14 5.69 34.32
C ALA A 214 8.38 4.91 35.41
N VAL A 215 8.37 5.41 36.65
CA VAL A 215 7.57 4.80 37.74
C VAL A 215 6.08 4.80 37.39
N LEU A 216 5.54 5.91 36.88
CA LEU A 216 4.13 5.98 36.45
C LEU A 216 3.81 4.99 35.33
N VAL A 217 4.70 4.83 34.34
CA VAL A 217 4.55 3.83 33.27
C VAL A 217 4.59 2.41 33.82
N TYR A 218 5.47 2.12 34.78
CA TYR A 218 5.53 0.82 35.45
C TYR A 218 4.23 0.52 36.20
N ASP A 219 3.72 1.46 36.98
CA ASP A 219 2.48 1.30 37.74
C ASP A 219 1.28 1.10 36.80
N GLN A 220 1.20 1.87 35.72
CA GLN A 220 0.15 1.71 34.71
C GLN A 220 0.25 0.37 33.99
N MET A 221 1.46 -0.08 33.63
CA MET A 221 1.70 -1.40 33.04
C MET A 221 1.13 -2.52 33.92
N VAL A 222 1.41 -2.48 35.23
CA VAL A 222 0.85 -3.43 36.20
C VAL A 222 -0.68 -3.29 36.30
N GLY A 223 -1.17 -2.06 36.37
CA GLY A 223 -2.61 -1.76 36.49
C GLY A 223 -3.45 -2.24 35.32
N VAL A 224 -2.89 -2.30 34.11
CA VAL A 224 -3.56 -2.85 32.91
C VAL A 224 -3.32 -4.35 32.71
N GLY A 225 -2.70 -5.03 33.69
CA GLY A 225 -2.53 -6.47 33.72
C GLY A 225 -1.31 -7.01 32.95
N VAL A 226 -0.34 -6.15 32.62
CA VAL A 226 0.94 -6.61 32.05
C VAL A 226 1.86 -7.02 33.20
N SER A 227 2.20 -8.32 33.28
CA SER A 227 3.10 -8.83 34.32
C SER A 227 4.53 -8.34 34.09
N PRO A 228 5.14 -7.60 35.03
CA PRO A 228 6.54 -7.21 34.95
C PRO A 228 7.47 -8.43 34.93
N ASP A 229 8.60 -8.31 34.23
CA ASP A 229 9.72 -9.23 34.34
C ASP A 229 10.87 -8.62 35.18
N ILE A 230 11.94 -9.38 35.39
CA ILE A 230 13.12 -8.91 36.14
C ILE A 230 13.67 -7.62 35.55
N PHE A 231 13.61 -7.47 34.22
CA PHE A 231 14.06 -6.27 33.55
C PHE A 231 13.16 -5.06 33.88
N SER A 232 11.83 -5.22 33.82
CA SER A 232 10.89 -4.16 34.22
C SER A 232 11.12 -3.69 35.65
N VAL A 233 11.37 -4.62 36.58
CA VAL A 233 11.62 -4.32 38.00
C VAL A 233 12.96 -3.62 38.20
N TYR A 234 14.00 -4.04 37.48
CA TYR A 234 15.30 -3.40 37.54
C TYR A 234 15.24 -1.94 37.08
N GLU A 235 14.63 -1.67 35.92
CA GLU A 235 14.47 -0.31 35.37
C GLU A 235 13.65 0.59 36.32
N SER A 236 12.60 0.07 36.97
CA SER A 236 11.83 0.86 37.94
C SER A 236 12.59 1.12 39.24
N CYS A 237 13.38 0.18 39.74
CA CYS A 237 14.23 0.38 40.92
C CYS A 237 15.37 1.40 40.69
N GLU A 238 15.96 1.44 39.49
CA GLU A 238 16.98 2.43 39.13
C GLU A 238 16.48 3.88 39.25
N CYS A 239 15.17 4.08 39.10
CA CYS A 239 14.53 5.39 39.24
C CYS A 239 14.39 5.90 40.69
N VAL A 240 14.54 5.02 41.68
CA VAL A 240 14.27 5.31 43.11
C VAL A 240 15.57 5.52 43.91
N LEU A 241 16.72 5.17 43.32
CA LEU A 241 18.06 5.35 43.89
C LEU A 241 18.67 6.70 43.47
#